data_AF-K9XHK7-F1
#
_entry.id   AF-K9XHK7-F1
#
_cell.length_a   1.000
_cell.length_b   1.000
_cell.length_c   1.000
_cell.angle_alpha   90.00
_cell.angle_beta   90.00
_cell.angle_gamma   90.00
#
_symmetry.space_group_name_H-M   'P 1'
#
loop_
_entity.id
_entity.type
_entity.pdbx_description
1 polymer ?
#
loop_
_entity_poly.entity_id
_entity_poly.type
_entity_poly.pdbx_seq_one_letter_code
_entity_poly.pdbx_strand_id
1 'polypeptide(L)'
;MFICGDRAMFTHLYQFILQKIKIFPRMTAYGLLLLLCVSCSQRSSSPNVELNINEVKATSRPGVYNVAGSTNLPDDSQIVVTAVRYLRSAQERSLNPNSSTNTYSILARQSVPVSAGKWQTTLSFWQVAPDGRFQEAWQMEATLQNSLQPATTVSFIATYKPSSQLTATQQQIPELQGRLVRFSNDGEEYVQASQTLPIALASGKTTPPSIQPEDINGGWGNRAELRVNNPSSTTRPKVIRTIQSNAPLSRSEYLR
;
A
#
# COMPACT_ATOMS: atom_id res chain seq x y z
N MET A 1 56.89 -48.42 -77.43
CA MET A 1 56.96 -47.35 -76.42
C MET A 1 55.54 -47.12 -75.91
N PHE A 2 55.31 -47.45 -74.63
CA PHE A 2 54.17 -47.24 -73.71
C PHE A 2 52.76 -47.09 -74.30
N ILE A 3 51.88 -48.10 -74.24
CA ILE A 3 51.14 -48.71 -73.10
C ILE A 3 49.85 -47.95 -72.73
N CYS A 4 48.77 -48.72 -72.90
CA CYS A 4 47.36 -48.60 -72.52
C CYS A 4 47.10 -48.17 -71.06
N GLY A 5 45.95 -47.53 -70.81
CA GLY A 5 45.39 -47.27 -69.48
C GLY A 5 43.86 -47.31 -69.50
N ASP A 6 43.32 -48.43 -69.01
CA ASP A 6 41.93 -48.86 -69.10
C ASP A 6 40.95 -48.12 -68.17
N ARG A 7 39.72 -47.96 -68.67
CA ARG A 7 38.63 -47.14 -68.12
C ARG A 7 37.67 -47.95 -67.22
N ALA A 8 38.19 -48.91 -66.46
CA ALA A 8 37.39 -49.98 -65.83
C ALA A 8 37.41 -49.99 -64.28
N MET A 9 37.64 -48.87 -63.60
CA MET A 9 37.79 -48.86 -62.12
C MET A 9 36.83 -47.97 -61.33
N PHE A 10 35.75 -47.46 -61.92
CA PHE A 10 34.80 -46.60 -61.18
C PHE A 10 33.35 -47.10 -61.09
N THR A 11 33.00 -48.17 -61.79
CA THR A 11 31.62 -48.68 -61.83
C THR A 11 31.31 -49.77 -60.78
N HIS A 12 32.31 -50.39 -60.18
CA HIS A 12 32.09 -51.46 -59.18
C HIS A 12 31.98 -50.96 -57.73
N LEU A 13 32.47 -49.76 -57.41
CA LEU A 13 32.37 -49.23 -56.05
C LEU A 13 30.97 -48.70 -55.70
N TYR A 14 30.19 -48.29 -56.72
CA TYR A 14 28.86 -47.72 -56.53
C TYR A 14 27.76 -48.77 -56.29
N GLN A 15 27.94 -49.99 -56.82
CA GLN A 15 26.99 -51.09 -56.65
C GLN A 15 27.06 -51.73 -55.24
N PHE A 16 28.19 -51.62 -54.54
CA PHE A 16 28.32 -52.22 -53.20
C PHE A 16 27.70 -51.37 -52.08
N ILE A 17 27.61 -50.05 -52.26
CA ILE A 17 27.08 -49.13 -51.25
C ILE A 17 25.54 -49.11 -51.27
N LEU A 18 24.90 -49.33 -52.42
CA LEU A 18 23.44 -49.30 -52.55
C LEU A 18 22.73 -50.58 -52.04
N GLN A 19 23.45 -51.68 -51.82
CA GLN A 19 22.82 -52.95 -51.41
C GLN A 19 22.79 -53.17 -49.89
N LYS A 20 23.47 -52.33 -49.10
CA LYS A 20 23.47 -52.38 -47.63
C LYS A 20 22.42 -51.48 -46.97
N ILE A 21 21.63 -50.73 -47.75
CA ILE A 21 20.52 -49.89 -47.28
C ILE A 21 19.18 -50.57 -47.61
N LYS A 22 19.05 -51.84 -47.19
CA LYS A 22 17.76 -52.49 -47.03
C LYS A 22 17.76 -53.06 -45.63
N ILE A 23 17.06 -52.38 -44.73
CA ILE A 23 16.56 -52.76 -43.40
C ILE A 23 16.63 -51.50 -42.53
N PHE A 24 15.45 -51.02 -42.11
CA PHE A 24 15.13 -49.81 -41.30
C PHE A 24 14.89 -48.46 -42.01
N PRO A 25 13.76 -48.32 -42.76
CA PRO A 25 13.26 -46.99 -43.13
C PRO A 25 12.12 -46.47 -42.22
N ARG A 26 11.73 -47.17 -41.14
CA ARG A 26 10.57 -46.76 -40.30
C ARG A 26 10.88 -46.15 -38.94
N MET A 27 12.11 -46.24 -38.44
CA MET A 27 12.46 -45.73 -37.10
C MET A 27 13.28 -44.44 -37.10
N THR A 28 13.87 -44.04 -38.23
CA THR A 28 14.72 -42.84 -38.31
C THR A 28 13.93 -41.54 -38.52
N ALA A 29 12.69 -41.61 -39.01
CA ALA A 29 11.83 -40.42 -39.16
C ALA A 29 11.29 -39.90 -37.82
N TYR A 30 11.04 -40.79 -36.84
CA TYR A 30 10.57 -40.39 -35.51
C TYR A 30 11.68 -39.77 -34.65
N GLY A 31 12.94 -40.19 -34.83
CA GLY A 31 14.08 -39.62 -34.11
C GLY A 31 14.38 -38.17 -34.48
N LEU A 32 14.24 -37.82 -35.77
CA LEU A 32 14.46 -36.44 -36.23
C LEU A 32 13.31 -35.50 -35.83
N LEU A 33 12.08 -36.01 -35.72
CA LEU A 33 10.91 -35.25 -35.27
C LEU A 33 10.95 -34.96 -33.76
N LEU A 34 11.53 -35.87 -32.95
CA LEU A 34 11.70 -35.67 -31.51
C LEU A 34 12.82 -34.68 -31.16
N LEU A 35 13.83 -34.52 -32.02
CA LEU A 35 14.94 -33.57 -31.82
C LEU A 35 14.55 -32.10 -32.12
N LEU A 36 13.49 -31.86 -32.89
CA LEU A 36 12.97 -30.52 -33.18
C LEU A 36 11.98 -30.01 -32.11
N CYS A 37 11.51 -30.88 -31.21
CA CYS A 37 10.64 -30.51 -30.09
C CYS A 37 11.40 -30.09 -28.82
N VAL A 38 12.74 -30.08 -28.86
CA VAL A 38 13.54 -29.37 -27.84
C VAL A 38 13.54 -27.88 -28.17
N SER A 39 12.34 -27.32 -28.34
CA SER A 39 12.13 -25.89 -28.25
C SER A 39 12.77 -25.45 -26.96
N CYS A 40 13.75 -24.56 -27.08
CA CYS A 40 14.29 -23.83 -25.96
C CYS A 40 13.11 -23.23 -25.20
N SER A 41 12.72 -23.86 -24.10
CA SER A 41 12.12 -23.15 -22.98
C SER A 41 13.21 -22.23 -22.49
N GLN A 42 13.43 -21.11 -23.19
CA GLN A 42 14.05 -19.94 -22.62
C GLN A 42 13.14 -19.61 -21.44
N ARG A 43 13.58 -20.08 -20.27
CA ARG A 43 13.10 -19.66 -18.98
C ARG A 43 13.44 -18.18 -18.93
N SER A 44 12.60 -17.35 -19.53
CA SER A 44 12.67 -15.90 -19.45
C SER A 44 12.76 -15.61 -17.98
N SER A 45 13.92 -15.17 -17.51
CA SER A 45 14.09 -14.77 -16.12
C SER A 45 13.08 -13.66 -15.88
N SER A 46 12.05 -14.00 -15.12
CA SER A 46 11.09 -13.09 -14.55
C SER A 46 11.84 -11.85 -14.00
N PRO A 47 11.43 -10.62 -14.36
CA PRO A 47 12.14 -9.45 -13.86
C PRO A 47 12.01 -9.42 -12.34
N ASN A 48 13.14 -9.53 -11.63
CA ASN A 48 13.20 -9.48 -10.18
C ASN A 48 12.78 -8.08 -9.73
N VAL A 49 11.56 -7.91 -9.19
CA VAL A 49 11.09 -6.60 -8.72
C VAL A 49 11.96 -6.16 -7.54
N GLU A 50 12.60 -5.01 -7.70
CA GLU A 50 13.44 -4.39 -6.70
C GLU A 50 12.72 -3.15 -6.15
N LEU A 51 12.60 -3.09 -4.82
CA LEU A 51 12.05 -1.95 -4.10
C LEU A 51 12.93 -1.71 -2.89
N ASN A 52 13.47 -0.50 -2.76
CA ASN A 52 14.35 -0.14 -1.66
C ASN A 52 13.93 1.20 -1.05
N ILE A 53 14.09 1.31 0.27
CA ILE A 53 14.11 2.60 0.97
C ILE A 53 15.58 2.98 1.11
N ASN A 54 16.02 4.04 0.45
CA ASN A 54 17.40 4.48 0.51
C ASN A 54 17.61 5.51 1.63
N GLU A 55 16.61 6.35 1.88
CA GLU A 55 16.76 7.50 2.74
C GLU A 55 15.48 7.83 3.50
N VAL A 56 15.64 8.16 4.77
CA VAL A 56 14.62 8.78 5.62
C VAL A 56 15.29 9.94 6.36
N LYS A 57 14.82 11.16 6.12
CA LYS A 57 15.35 12.39 6.72
C LYS A 57 14.27 13.18 7.41
N ALA A 58 14.54 13.64 8.63
CA ALA A 58 13.69 14.62 9.29
C ALA A 58 13.74 15.95 8.52
N THR A 59 12.61 16.62 8.43
CA THR A 59 12.53 17.99 7.86
C THR A 59 12.70 19.04 8.96
N SER A 60 12.63 20.33 8.59
CA SER A 60 12.61 21.42 9.57
C SER A 60 11.32 21.47 10.41
N ARG A 61 10.25 20.79 9.97
CA ARG A 61 8.99 20.69 10.69
C ARG A 61 9.00 19.47 11.63
N PRO A 62 8.71 19.64 12.93
CA PRO A 62 8.67 18.53 13.87
C PRO A 62 7.64 17.47 13.46
N GLY A 63 8.00 16.19 13.57
CA GLY A 63 7.14 15.08 13.19
C GLY A 63 6.97 14.86 11.68
N VAL A 64 7.71 15.59 10.84
CA VAL A 64 7.63 15.49 9.38
C VAL A 64 8.94 14.96 8.80
N TYR A 65 8.84 13.93 7.96
CA TYR A 65 9.97 13.18 7.40
C TYR A 65 9.86 13.05 5.89
N ASN A 66 10.96 13.29 5.19
CA ASN A 66 11.12 12.95 3.78
C ASN A 66 11.63 11.51 3.67
N VAL A 67 10.97 10.70 2.87
CA VAL A 67 11.31 9.31 2.61
C VAL A 67 11.54 9.15 1.12
N ALA A 68 12.68 8.59 0.73
CA ALA A 68 13.04 8.38 -0.66
C ALA A 68 13.63 6.99 -0.87
N GLY A 69 13.43 6.48 -2.08
CA GLY A 69 13.88 5.15 -2.46
C GLY A 69 14.06 4.97 -3.95
N SER A 70 14.44 3.76 -4.32
CA SER A 70 14.67 3.32 -5.69
C SER A 70 13.88 2.05 -5.97
N THR A 71 13.60 1.85 -7.25
CA THR A 71 12.89 0.67 -7.74
C THR A 71 13.16 0.46 -9.23
N ASN A 72 12.93 -0.75 -9.72
CA ASN A 72 12.90 -1.06 -11.14
C ASN A 72 11.48 -1.15 -11.74
N LEU A 73 10.48 -0.67 -10.99
CA LEU A 73 9.10 -0.57 -11.47
C LEU A 73 8.99 0.47 -12.61
N PRO A 74 8.02 0.31 -13.53
CA PRO A 74 7.72 1.32 -14.54
C PRO A 74 7.37 2.67 -13.93
N ASP A 75 7.56 3.73 -14.70
CA ASP A 75 7.09 5.06 -14.33
C ASP A 75 5.57 5.04 -14.09
N ASP A 76 5.12 5.94 -13.21
CA ASP A 76 3.74 6.09 -12.72
C ASP A 76 3.18 4.92 -11.88
N SER A 77 3.95 3.85 -11.68
CA SER A 77 3.63 2.80 -10.71
C SER A 77 3.41 3.41 -9.32
N GLN A 78 2.34 3.02 -8.63
CA GLN A 78 2.03 3.57 -7.32
C GLN A 78 2.67 2.75 -6.20
N ILE A 79 3.53 3.38 -5.41
CA ILE A 79 4.08 2.81 -4.18
C ILE A 79 3.35 3.41 -2.99
N VAL A 80 2.93 2.56 -2.06
CA VAL A 80 2.33 3.01 -0.80
C VAL A 80 3.39 3.01 0.29
N VAL A 81 3.69 4.18 0.84
CA VAL A 81 4.64 4.34 1.94
C VAL A 81 3.86 4.57 3.22
N THR A 82 4.09 3.71 4.22
CA THR A 82 3.42 3.75 5.53
C THR A 82 4.45 3.85 6.64
N ALA A 83 4.22 4.75 7.61
CA ALA A 83 4.97 4.79 8.87
C ALA A 83 4.13 4.16 9.98
N VAL A 84 4.72 3.20 10.69
CA VAL A 84 4.05 2.41 11.73
C VAL A 84 4.81 2.47 13.04
N ARG A 85 4.10 2.69 14.14
CA ARG A 85 4.63 2.53 15.51
C ARG A 85 3.93 1.37 16.19
N TYR A 86 4.70 0.42 16.71
CA TYR A 86 4.14 -0.67 17.51
C TYR A 86 3.74 -0.17 18.89
N LEU A 87 2.61 -0.69 19.38
CA LEU A 87 2.02 -0.38 20.67
C LEU A 87 1.90 -1.69 21.46
N ARG A 88 2.37 -1.68 22.71
CA ARG A 88 2.28 -2.84 23.61
C ARG A 88 1.29 -2.55 24.71
N SER A 89 0.50 -3.54 25.12
CA SER A 89 -0.35 -3.37 26.31
C SER A 89 0.53 -3.23 27.56
N ALA A 90 0.21 -2.26 28.42
CA ALA A 90 0.89 -2.08 29.70
C ALA A 90 0.71 -3.31 30.62
N GLN A 91 -0.37 -4.07 30.44
CA GLN A 91 -0.79 -5.19 31.30
C GLN A 91 -0.12 -6.52 30.90
N GLU A 92 0.19 -6.71 29.60
CA GLU A 92 0.85 -7.91 29.06
C GLU A 92 2.28 -8.12 29.57
N ARG A 93 2.94 -7.09 30.12
CA ARG A 93 4.28 -7.20 30.71
C ARG A 93 4.33 -8.16 31.91
N SER A 94 3.18 -8.43 32.55
CA SER A 94 3.11 -9.18 33.81
C SER A 94 2.79 -10.67 33.68
N LEU A 95 2.21 -11.13 32.57
CA LEU A 95 1.58 -12.46 32.52
C LEU A 95 2.19 -13.44 31.51
N ASN A 96 2.78 -12.98 30.39
CA ASN A 96 3.54 -13.86 29.49
C ASN A 96 4.33 -13.05 28.44
N PRO A 97 5.68 -13.08 28.42
CA PRO A 97 6.46 -12.37 27.40
C PRO A 97 6.25 -12.90 25.97
N ASN A 98 5.64 -14.08 25.83
CA ASN A 98 5.45 -14.76 24.54
C ASN A 98 4.04 -14.62 23.96
N SER A 99 3.09 -13.99 24.65
CA SER A 99 1.70 -13.80 24.18
C SER A 99 1.43 -12.38 23.65
N SER A 100 2.41 -11.76 22.98
CA SER A 100 2.25 -10.39 22.48
C SER A 100 1.27 -10.35 21.31
N THR A 101 0.05 -9.86 21.55
CA THR A 101 -0.76 -9.35 20.45
C THR A 101 -0.14 -8.02 20.02
N ASN A 102 0.70 -8.06 18.99
CA ASN A 102 1.38 -6.87 18.47
C ASN A 102 0.35 -5.89 17.90
N THR A 103 -0.06 -4.93 18.71
CA THR A 103 -0.88 -3.80 18.28
C THR A 103 0.03 -2.79 17.61
N TYR A 104 -0.47 -2.07 16.61
CA TYR A 104 0.29 -1.03 15.93
C TYR A 104 -0.60 0.15 15.58
N SER A 105 0.00 1.32 15.43
CA SER A 105 -0.64 2.52 14.91
C SER A 105 0.04 2.94 13.61
N ILE A 106 -0.77 3.24 12.61
CA ILE A 106 -0.33 3.89 11.38
C ILE A 106 -0.23 5.38 11.68
N LEU A 107 0.99 5.90 11.69
CA LEU A 107 1.26 7.32 11.94
C LEU A 107 0.96 8.16 10.70
N ALA A 108 1.31 7.64 9.53
CA ALA A 108 1.10 8.28 8.24
C ALA A 108 1.10 7.23 7.12
N ARG A 109 0.36 7.52 6.04
CA ARG A 109 0.36 6.73 4.81
C ARG A 109 0.25 7.67 3.60
N GLN A 110 1.05 7.43 2.57
CA GLN A 110 1.02 8.18 1.32
C GLN A 110 1.18 7.24 0.12
N SER A 111 0.48 7.52 -0.96
CA SER A 111 0.71 6.89 -2.27
C SER A 111 1.58 7.82 -3.10
N VAL A 112 2.61 7.29 -3.75
CA VAL A 112 3.57 8.07 -4.55
C VAL A 112 3.83 7.36 -5.90
N PRO A 113 3.82 8.10 -7.02
CA PRO A 113 4.23 7.57 -8.31
C PRO A 113 5.75 7.36 -8.38
N VAL A 114 6.15 6.31 -9.10
CA VAL A 114 7.55 6.12 -9.52
C VAL A 114 7.87 7.06 -10.68
N SER A 115 9.05 7.65 -10.66
CA SER A 115 9.58 8.44 -11.77
C SER A 115 11.07 8.16 -11.95
N ALA A 116 11.45 7.69 -13.13
CA ALA A 116 12.81 7.31 -13.50
C ALA A 116 13.45 6.33 -12.48
N GLY A 117 12.69 5.31 -12.07
CA GLY A 117 13.14 4.30 -11.11
C GLY A 117 13.38 4.82 -9.68
N LYS A 118 12.86 6.01 -9.37
CA LYS A 118 12.94 6.63 -8.03
C LYS A 118 11.55 7.01 -7.54
N TRP A 119 11.42 7.11 -6.23
CA TRP A 119 10.20 7.57 -5.59
C TRP A 119 10.56 8.38 -4.34
N GLN A 120 9.72 9.36 -4.00
CA GLN A 120 9.92 10.20 -2.82
C GLN A 120 8.60 10.73 -2.28
N THR A 121 8.45 10.78 -0.96
CA THR A 121 7.26 11.32 -0.31
C THR A 121 7.61 12.00 1.01
N THR A 122 6.65 12.75 1.53
CA THR A 122 6.74 13.39 2.85
C THR A 122 5.65 12.83 3.74
N LEU A 123 6.04 12.32 4.91
CA LEU A 123 5.13 11.77 5.92
C LEU A 123 5.08 12.70 7.13
N SER A 124 3.88 12.98 7.63
CA SER A 124 3.65 13.77 8.85
C SER A 124 2.99 12.89 9.92
N PHE A 125 3.66 12.69 11.05
CA PHE A 125 3.19 11.79 12.12
C PHE A 125 2.33 12.49 13.15
N TRP A 126 2.57 13.78 13.34
CA TRP A 126 1.97 14.54 14.42
C TRP A 126 0.80 15.36 13.90
N GLN A 127 -0.27 15.31 14.65
CA GLN A 127 -1.48 16.10 14.50
C GLN A 127 -1.57 17.08 15.68
N VAL A 128 -2.39 18.12 15.52
CA VAL A 128 -2.61 19.11 16.58
C VAL A 128 -3.90 18.77 17.28
N ALA A 129 -3.82 18.46 18.58
CA ALA A 129 -4.97 18.20 19.43
C ALA A 129 -5.77 19.50 19.70
N PRO A 130 -7.02 19.41 20.21
CA PRO A 130 -7.83 20.59 20.54
C PRO A 130 -7.18 21.54 21.56
N ASP A 131 -6.26 21.05 22.37
CA ASP A 131 -5.48 21.84 23.33
C ASP A 131 -4.16 22.42 22.75
N GLY A 132 -3.95 22.25 21.44
CA GLY A 132 -2.78 22.70 20.70
C GLY A 132 -1.56 21.79 20.83
N ARG A 133 -1.62 20.67 21.56
CA ARG A 133 -0.49 19.75 21.68
C ARG A 133 -0.28 18.95 20.41
N PHE A 134 0.99 18.70 20.08
CA PHE A 134 1.29 17.67 19.08
C PHE A 134 0.99 16.29 19.65
N GLN A 135 0.28 15.47 18.88
CA GLN A 135 -0.10 14.10 19.22
C GLN A 135 0.00 13.20 18.00
N GLU A 136 0.40 11.94 18.19
CA GLU A 136 0.26 10.89 17.18
C GLU A 136 -1.20 10.41 17.12
N ALA A 137 -1.64 9.84 15.99
CA ALA A 137 -3.03 9.46 15.75
C ALA A 137 -3.64 8.57 16.86
N TRP A 138 -2.87 7.63 17.42
CA TRP A 138 -3.34 6.76 18.50
C TRP A 138 -3.51 7.47 19.85
N GLN A 139 -2.83 8.60 20.05
CA GLN A 139 -2.95 9.38 21.28
C GLN A 139 -4.27 10.15 21.30
N MET A 140 -4.87 10.45 20.15
CA MET A 140 -6.14 11.20 20.10
C MET A 140 -7.32 10.40 20.70
N GLU A 141 -7.18 9.08 20.78
CA GLU A 141 -8.18 8.17 21.36
C GLU A 141 -7.93 8.01 22.87
N ALA A 142 -8.75 8.69 23.69
CA ALA A 142 -8.55 8.78 25.14
C ALA A 142 -8.54 7.40 25.84
N THR A 143 -9.27 6.42 25.31
CA THR A 143 -9.33 5.06 25.85
C THR A 143 -8.01 4.29 25.71
N LEU A 144 -7.16 4.67 24.75
CA LEU A 144 -5.92 3.97 24.43
C LEU A 144 -4.68 4.59 25.09
N GLN A 145 -4.72 5.86 25.48
CA GLN A 145 -3.56 6.59 26.01
C GLN A 145 -2.94 5.94 27.26
N ASN A 146 -3.77 5.40 28.16
CA ASN A 146 -3.31 4.87 29.46
C ASN A 146 -3.04 3.35 29.43
N SER A 147 -3.50 2.66 28.40
CA SER A 147 -3.40 1.20 28.28
C SER A 147 -2.25 0.75 27.38
N LEU A 148 -1.74 1.64 26.53
CA LEU A 148 -0.72 1.33 25.52
C LEU A 148 0.62 2.00 25.82
N GLN A 149 1.70 1.24 25.66
CA GLN A 149 3.08 1.72 25.66
C GLN A 149 3.62 1.72 24.24
N PRO A 150 3.99 2.89 23.69
CA PRO A 150 4.55 2.96 22.35
C PRO A 150 5.99 2.45 22.31
N ALA A 151 6.35 1.80 21.20
CA ALA A 151 7.75 1.54 20.86
C ALA A 151 8.50 2.86 20.66
N THR A 152 9.81 2.87 20.94
CA THR A 152 10.69 4.04 20.72
C THR A 152 11.12 4.19 19.26
N THR A 153 10.72 3.26 18.41
CA THR A 153 11.05 3.21 16.98
C THR A 153 9.80 3.29 16.12
N VAL A 154 10.00 3.76 14.89
CA VAL A 154 9.00 3.79 13.83
C VAL A 154 9.53 2.99 12.64
N SER A 155 8.69 2.13 12.10
CA SER A 155 8.98 1.34 10.89
C SER A 155 8.35 2.03 9.68
N PHE A 156 9.21 2.41 8.74
CA PHE A 156 8.84 2.88 7.41
C PHE A 156 8.72 1.68 6.50
N ILE A 157 7.61 1.57 5.80
CA ILE A 157 7.27 0.44 4.96
C ILE A 157 6.83 0.97 3.61
N ALA A 158 7.56 0.64 2.55
CA ALA A 158 7.13 0.87 1.18
C ALA A 158 6.53 -0.44 0.65
N THR A 159 5.34 -0.37 0.05
CA THR A 159 4.69 -1.53 -0.58
C THR A 159 4.27 -1.22 -2.01
N TYR A 160 4.34 -2.25 -2.84
CA TYR A 160 3.81 -2.25 -4.20
C TYR A 160 2.92 -3.48 -4.38
N LYS A 161 1.70 -3.28 -4.90
CA LYS A 161 0.75 -4.33 -5.21
C LYS A 161 0.54 -4.39 -6.73
N PRO A 162 1.07 -5.42 -7.42
CA PRO A 162 1.01 -5.51 -8.88
C PRO A 162 -0.44 -5.64 -9.41
N SER A 163 -1.27 -6.44 -8.74
CA SER A 163 -2.61 -6.81 -9.24
C SER A 163 -3.63 -5.66 -9.22
N SER A 164 -3.42 -4.65 -8.38
CA SER A 164 -4.33 -3.50 -8.26
C SER A 164 -4.09 -2.38 -9.28
N GLN A 165 -3.06 -2.48 -10.12
CA GLN A 165 -2.63 -1.40 -11.03
C GLN A 165 -2.75 -1.78 -12.52
N LEU A 166 -3.13 -3.03 -12.83
CA LEU A 166 -3.29 -3.48 -14.21
C LEU A 166 -4.63 -2.97 -14.78
N THR A 167 -4.57 -1.96 -15.63
CA THR A 167 -5.69 -1.57 -16.50
C THR A 167 -5.94 -2.72 -17.49
N ALA A 168 -7.21 -3.04 -17.76
CA ALA A 168 -7.71 -4.26 -18.41
C ALA A 168 -7.19 -4.60 -19.84
N THR A 169 -6.13 -3.97 -20.34
CA THR A 169 -5.66 -4.11 -21.73
C THR A 169 -4.28 -4.75 -21.86
N GLN A 170 -3.59 -5.12 -20.78
CA GLN A 170 -2.30 -5.81 -20.84
C GLN A 170 -2.31 -7.08 -19.97
N GLN A 171 -3.05 -8.09 -20.42
CA GLN A 171 -2.96 -9.46 -19.91
C GLN A 171 -1.76 -10.19 -20.54
N GLN A 172 -0.57 -9.71 -20.24
CA GLN A 172 0.63 -10.55 -20.39
C GLN A 172 1.46 -10.34 -19.13
N ILE A 173 1.00 -11.00 -18.06
CA ILE A 173 1.65 -11.05 -16.76
C ILE A 173 3.01 -11.75 -16.97
N PRO A 174 4.16 -11.06 -16.85
CA PRO A 174 5.40 -11.77 -16.63
C PRO A 174 5.26 -12.42 -15.25
N GLU A 175 5.55 -13.71 -15.12
CA GLU A 175 5.84 -14.26 -13.78
C GLU A 175 6.93 -13.35 -13.18
N LEU A 176 6.79 -12.89 -11.94
CA LEU A 176 7.73 -12.00 -11.26
C LEU A 176 8.28 -12.75 -10.05
N GLN A 177 9.48 -13.31 -10.13
CA GLN A 177 10.17 -13.92 -8.98
C GLN A 177 11.26 -12.97 -8.52
N GLY A 178 10.88 -12.05 -7.62
CA GLY A 178 11.78 -11.14 -6.91
C GLY A 178 11.92 -11.50 -5.42
N ARG A 179 13.01 -11.03 -4.79
CA ARG A 179 13.44 -11.40 -3.41
C ARG A 179 12.49 -10.96 -2.28
N LEU A 180 11.30 -10.46 -2.56
CA LEU A 180 10.32 -10.20 -1.51
C LEU A 180 8.87 -10.21 -2.00
N VAL A 181 8.41 -11.36 -2.48
CA VAL A 181 6.98 -11.62 -2.65
C VAL A 181 6.42 -12.09 -1.32
N ARG A 182 5.53 -11.31 -0.71
CA ARG A 182 4.74 -11.74 0.45
C ARG A 182 3.28 -11.86 0.00
N PHE A 183 2.60 -12.87 0.54
CA PHE A 183 1.17 -13.04 0.34
C PHE A 183 0.43 -12.34 1.47
N SER A 184 -0.61 -11.57 1.15
CA SER A 184 -1.56 -11.09 2.16
C SER A 184 -2.30 -12.27 2.79
N ASN A 185 -3.05 -12.06 3.87
CA ASN A 185 -3.93 -13.10 4.43
C ASN A 185 -4.95 -13.62 3.40
N ASP A 186 -5.23 -12.81 2.37
CA ASP A 186 -6.12 -13.11 1.25
C ASP A 186 -5.39 -13.75 0.05
N GLY A 187 -4.10 -14.05 0.19
CA GLY A 187 -3.27 -14.68 -0.86
C GLY A 187 -2.79 -13.71 -1.95
N GLU A 188 -2.93 -12.39 -1.76
CA GLU A 188 -2.52 -11.42 -2.76
C GLU A 188 -1.03 -11.15 -2.73
N GLU A 189 -0.41 -11.11 -3.91
CA GLU A 189 1.01 -10.83 -4.08
C GLU A 189 1.34 -9.35 -3.81
N TYR A 190 2.36 -9.08 -2.98
CA TYR A 190 2.93 -7.74 -2.82
C TYR A 190 4.44 -7.77 -2.61
N VAL A 191 5.07 -6.67 -3.02
CA VAL A 191 6.49 -6.39 -2.77
C VAL A 191 6.60 -5.36 -1.65
N GLN A 192 7.56 -5.54 -0.75
CA GLN A 192 7.76 -4.67 0.40
C GLN A 192 9.23 -4.25 0.55
N ALA A 193 9.47 -3.07 1.08
CA ALA A 193 10.75 -2.67 1.66
C ALA A 193 10.48 -2.04 3.02
N SER A 194 11.39 -2.23 3.98
CA SER A 194 11.20 -1.68 5.33
C SER A 194 12.49 -1.16 5.94
N GLN A 195 12.39 -0.04 6.63
CA GLN A 195 13.47 0.55 7.41
C GLN A 195 12.91 1.03 8.75
N THR A 196 13.58 0.71 9.85
CA THR A 196 13.14 1.10 11.20
C THR A 196 14.13 2.09 11.80
N LEU A 197 13.62 3.20 12.34
CA LEU A 197 14.45 4.25 12.93
C LEU A 197 13.95 4.65 14.33
N PRO A 198 14.84 5.08 15.23
CA PRO A 198 14.44 5.66 16.51
C PRO A 198 13.78 7.03 16.27
N ILE A 199 12.53 7.17 16.71
CA ILE A 199 11.76 8.41 16.56
C ILE A 199 11.05 8.69 17.88
N ALA A 200 11.39 9.82 18.48
CA ALA A 200 10.77 10.28 19.72
C ALA A 200 9.26 10.53 19.54
N LEU A 201 8.52 10.46 20.64
CA LEU A 201 7.10 10.78 20.66
C LEU A 201 6.88 12.27 20.40
N ALA A 202 5.66 12.61 19.99
CA ALA A 202 5.23 13.98 19.81
C ALA A 202 5.47 14.81 21.07
N SER A 203 6.10 15.97 20.91
CA SER A 203 6.39 16.91 21.99
C SER A 203 6.22 18.35 21.50
N GLY A 204 5.86 19.24 22.42
CA GLY A 204 5.58 20.64 22.12
C GLY A 204 4.10 20.96 21.93
N LYS A 205 3.83 22.23 21.58
CA LYS A 205 2.52 22.80 21.34
C LYS A 205 2.57 23.77 20.17
N THR A 206 1.44 23.94 19.50
CA THR A 206 1.19 24.95 18.48
C THR A 206 -0.21 25.55 18.69
N THR A 207 -0.62 26.46 17.82
CA THR A 207 -1.98 27.02 17.84
C THR A 207 -3.00 25.90 17.64
N PRO A 208 -3.99 25.75 18.54
CA PRO A 208 -5.07 24.80 18.36
C PRO A 208 -5.75 24.95 16.99
N PRO A 209 -6.24 23.86 16.39
CA PRO A 209 -7.04 23.98 15.18
C PRO A 209 -8.25 24.87 15.44
N SER A 210 -8.61 25.71 14.46
CA SER A 210 -9.82 26.50 14.55
C SER A 210 -11.02 25.55 14.59
N ILE A 211 -11.85 25.68 15.62
CA ILE A 211 -13.09 24.91 15.76
C ILE A 211 -13.96 25.25 14.56
N GLN A 212 -14.22 24.27 13.70
CA GLN A 212 -15.11 24.52 12.58
C GLN A 212 -16.57 24.47 13.07
N PRO A 213 -17.52 25.19 12.43
CA PRO A 213 -18.93 25.09 12.76
C PRO A 213 -19.47 23.65 12.78
N GLU A 214 -18.84 22.77 12.00
CA GLU A 214 -19.08 21.33 11.93
C GLU A 214 -18.71 20.60 13.22
N ASP A 215 -17.70 21.06 13.97
CA ASP A 215 -17.28 20.42 15.23
C ASP A 215 -18.21 20.81 16.40
N ILE A 216 -19.07 21.82 16.19
CA ILE A 216 -20.01 22.35 17.18
C ILE A 216 -21.39 21.76 16.92
N ASN A 217 -22.12 21.37 17.97
CA ASN A 217 -23.47 20.79 17.88
C ASN A 217 -23.55 19.45 17.12
N GLY A 218 -22.55 18.58 17.26
CA GLY A 218 -22.64 17.18 16.81
C GLY A 218 -22.51 16.95 15.30
N GLY A 219 -21.87 17.86 14.56
CA GLY A 219 -21.65 17.67 13.13
C GLY A 219 -22.78 18.16 12.22
N TRP A 220 -22.66 17.74 10.95
CA TRP A 220 -23.76 17.62 10.00
C TRP A 220 -24.68 16.41 10.29
N GLY A 221 -24.44 15.67 11.38
CA GLY A 221 -25.18 14.47 11.75
C GLY A 221 -26.68 14.74 11.96
N ASN A 222 -27.49 13.88 11.34
CA ASN A 222 -28.93 13.63 11.55
C ASN A 222 -29.85 14.82 11.86
N ARG A 223 -29.59 16.02 11.30
CA ARG A 223 -30.59 17.11 11.32
C ARG A 223 -31.87 16.78 10.55
N ALA A 224 -31.81 15.79 9.66
CA ALA A 224 -32.98 15.21 9.01
C ALA A 224 -33.82 14.34 9.98
N GLU A 225 -33.21 13.82 11.06
CA GLU A 225 -33.89 13.12 12.14
C GLU A 225 -34.20 14.09 13.27
N LEU A 226 -34.87 15.21 12.96
CA LEU A 226 -35.70 15.85 13.98
C LEU A 226 -36.76 14.82 14.35
N ARG A 227 -36.49 13.97 15.35
CA ARG A 227 -37.53 13.30 16.11
C ARG A 227 -38.36 14.41 16.73
N VAL A 228 -39.44 14.75 16.04
CA VAL A 228 -40.58 15.41 16.67
C VAL A 228 -41.01 14.42 17.74
N ASN A 229 -40.52 14.62 18.95
CA ASN A 229 -41.14 14.05 20.13
C ASN A 229 -42.55 14.60 20.09
N ASN A 230 -43.51 13.82 19.57
CA ASN A 230 -44.91 14.12 19.77
C ASN A 230 -45.13 13.97 21.27
N PRO A 231 -45.31 15.06 22.05
CA PRO A 231 -45.81 14.86 23.39
C PRO A 231 -47.21 14.29 23.23
N SER A 232 -47.37 13.01 23.57
CA SER A 232 -48.65 12.41 23.94
C SER A 232 -49.11 13.10 25.24
N SER A 233 -49.50 14.36 25.11
CA SER A 233 -50.09 15.19 26.15
C SER A 233 -50.93 16.19 25.39
N THR A 234 -52.24 16.07 25.56
CA THR A 234 -53.28 16.96 25.04
C THR A 234 -53.20 18.33 25.72
N THR A 235 -52.03 18.97 25.70
CA THR A 235 -51.88 20.35 26.14
C THR A 235 -51.84 21.20 24.88
N ARG A 236 -53.00 21.75 24.49
CA ARG A 236 -53.03 22.84 23.52
C ARG A 236 -52.00 23.88 23.93
N PRO A 237 -51.15 24.39 23.02
CA PRO A 237 -50.31 25.53 23.34
C PRO A 237 -51.21 26.63 23.91
N LYS A 238 -50.87 27.13 25.10
CA LYS A 238 -51.53 28.33 25.64
C LYS A 238 -51.37 29.39 24.55
N VAL A 239 -52.51 29.86 24.02
CA VAL A 239 -52.53 31.03 23.15
C VAL A 239 -51.76 32.12 23.88
N ILE A 240 -50.59 32.48 23.36
CA ILE A 240 -49.89 33.68 23.80
C ILE A 240 -50.81 34.82 23.37
N ARG A 241 -51.68 35.26 24.28
CA ARG A 241 -52.33 36.55 24.12
C ARG A 241 -51.20 37.56 24.24
N THR A 242 -50.66 37.98 23.11
CA THR A 242 -50.01 39.29 23.01
C THR A 242 -51.08 40.28 23.42
N ILE A 243 -51.04 40.73 24.67
CA ILE A 243 -51.73 41.94 25.07
C ILE A 243 -50.97 43.03 24.34
N GLN A 244 -51.41 43.36 23.12
CA GLN A 244 -51.03 44.62 22.51
C GLN A 244 -51.60 45.71 23.41
N SER A 245 -50.73 46.23 24.26
CA SER A 245 -51.04 47.43 25.03
C SER A 245 -50.84 48.62 24.12
N ASN A 246 -51.90 49.37 23.86
CA ASN A 246 -51.81 50.69 23.24
C ASN A 246 -51.41 51.76 24.27
N ALA A 247 -50.95 51.35 25.47
CA ALA A 247 -50.46 52.30 26.45
C ALA A 247 -49.16 52.93 25.93
N PRO A 248 -48.99 54.25 26.07
CA PRO A 248 -47.76 54.91 25.69
C PRO A 248 -46.57 54.33 26.47
N LEU A 249 -45.44 54.17 25.79
CA LEU A 249 -44.18 53.69 26.37
C LEU A 249 -43.81 54.51 27.62
N SER A 250 -43.37 53.82 28.67
CA SER A 250 -42.95 54.47 29.91
C SER A 250 -41.62 55.20 29.73
N ARG A 251 -41.36 56.26 30.50
CA ARG A 251 -40.10 57.04 30.38
C ARG A 251 -38.83 56.19 30.55
N SER A 252 -38.90 55.11 31.32
CA SER A 252 -37.80 54.17 31.53
C SER A 252 -37.48 53.29 30.31
N GLU A 253 -38.41 53.16 29.37
CA GLU A 253 -38.23 52.35 28.15
C GLU A 253 -37.65 53.16 26.97
N TYR A 254 -37.65 54.49 27.07
CA TYR A 254 -37.10 55.38 26.03
C TYR A 254 -35.57 55.45 25.99
N LEU A 255 -34.86 54.87 26.96
CA LEU A 255 -33.40 54.97 27.08
C LEU A 255 -32.69 53.62 26.96
N ARG A 256 -33.30 52.64 26.30
CA ARG A 256 -32.65 51.38 25.92
C ARG A 256 -32.42 51.30 24.42
#